data_AF-A0A1V2R6H8-F1
#
_entry.id   AF-A0A1V2R6H8-F1
#
_cell.length_a   1.000
_cell.length_b   1.000
_cell.length_c   1.000
_cell.angle_alpha   90.00
_cell.angle_beta   90.00
_cell.angle_gamma   90.00
#
_symmetry.space_group_name_H-M   'P 1'
#
loop_
_entity.id
_entity.type
_entity.pdbx_description
1 polymer ?
#
loop_
_entity_poly.entity_id
_entity_poly.type
_entity_poly.pdbx_seq_one_letter_code
_entity_poly.pdbx_strand_id
1 'polypeptide(L)'
;MMLIRSGDRVLSEYLEIVLNSPLITILARQMTTGGAAPRINVSTVKNYLIPLPTKEEQYQIIARVKELLNLGDTLKSRLQSAQQTQLHLADALTDVALN
;
A
#
# COMPACT_ATOMS: atom_id res chain seq x y z
N MET A 1 6.51 -14.07 -8.97
CA MET A 1 6.09 -12.69 -9.26
C MET A 1 5.35 -12.70 -10.59
N MET A 2 4.08 -12.31 -10.62
CA MET A 2 3.28 -12.29 -11.85
C MET A 2 3.38 -10.91 -12.49
N LEU A 3 3.81 -10.83 -13.75
CA LEU A 3 3.87 -9.57 -14.49
C LEU A 3 2.52 -9.31 -15.17
N ILE A 4 1.89 -8.19 -14.82
CA ILE A 4 0.64 -7.73 -15.43
C ILE A 4 0.93 -6.43 -16.18
N ARG A 5 0.51 -6.35 -17.45
CA ARG A 5 0.60 -5.13 -18.27
C ARG A 5 -0.79 -4.50 -18.37
N SER A 6 -0.88 -3.21 -18.10
CA SER A 6 -2.09 -2.43 -18.31
C SER A 6 -2.32 -2.21 -19.82
N GLY A 7 -3.59 -2.27 -20.26
CA GLY A 7 -3.97 -1.84 -21.62
C GLY A 7 -4.16 -0.32 -21.71
N ASP A 8 -4.36 0.21 -22.92
CA ASP A 8 -4.35 1.65 -23.21
C ASP A 8 -5.39 2.49 -22.44
N ARG A 9 -6.43 1.84 -21.93
CA ARG A 9 -7.54 2.46 -21.20
C ARG A 9 -7.27 2.61 -19.70
N VAL A 10 -6.26 1.94 -19.17
CA VAL A 10 -5.96 1.86 -17.73
C VAL A 10 -4.54 2.36 -17.49
N LEU A 11 -4.35 3.31 -16.58
CA LEU A 11 -3.02 3.73 -16.15
C LEU A 11 -2.39 2.62 -15.29
N SER A 12 -1.10 2.33 -15.51
CA SER A 12 -0.40 1.26 -14.78
C SER A 12 -0.42 1.49 -13.26
N GLU A 13 -0.22 2.73 -12.82
CA GLU A 13 -0.27 3.11 -11.40
C GLU A 13 -1.67 2.92 -10.81
N TYR A 14 -2.72 3.27 -11.56
CA TYR A 14 -4.10 3.05 -11.12
C TYR A 14 -4.40 1.55 -10.98
N LEU A 15 -3.96 0.74 -11.95
CA LEU A 15 -4.11 -0.71 -11.89
C LEU A 15 -3.43 -1.29 -10.65
N GLU A 16 -2.22 -0.82 -10.32
CA GLU A 16 -1.52 -1.23 -9.11
C GLU A 16 -2.30 -0.88 -7.84
N ILE A 17 -2.85 0.33 -7.74
CA ILE A 17 -3.70 0.75 -6.62
C ILE A 17 -4.91 -0.18 -6.48
N VAL A 18 -5.59 -0.48 -7.59
CA VAL A 18 -6.76 -1.37 -7.57
C VAL A 18 -6.37 -2.78 -7.18
N LEU A 19 -5.27 -3.33 -7.71
CA LEU A 19 -4.78 -4.68 -7.41
C LEU A 19 -4.40 -4.87 -5.95
N ASN A 20 -3.89 -3.82 -5.30
CA ASN A 20 -3.56 -3.82 -3.88
C ASN A 20 -4.73 -3.38 -2.97
N SER A 21 -5.89 -3.07 -3.54
CA SER A 21 -7.04 -2.61 -2.78
C SER A 21 -7.76 -3.78 -2.06
N PRO A 22 -8.54 -3.48 -1.00
CA PRO A 22 -9.37 -4.48 -0.33
C PRO A 22 -10.35 -5.19 -1.27
N LEU A 23 -10.80 -4.53 -2.34
CA LEU A 23 -11.69 -5.11 -3.35
C LEU A 23 -11.12 -6.42 -3.90
N ILE A 24 -9.85 -6.40 -4.31
CA ILE A 24 -9.19 -7.55 -4.92
C ILE A 24 -8.90 -8.63 -3.89
N THR A 25 -8.59 -8.24 -2.65
CA THR A 25 -8.40 -9.19 -1.55
C THR A 25 -9.70 -9.94 -1.24
N ILE A 26 -10.85 -9.27 -1.27
CA ILE A 26 -12.17 -9.89 -1.07
C ILE A 26 -12.49 -10.82 -2.24
N LEU A 27 -12.30 -10.37 -3.49
CA LEU A 27 -12.51 -11.18 -4.68
C LEU A 27 -11.64 -12.44 -4.67
N ALA A 28 -10.36 -12.30 -4.32
CA ALA A 28 -9.44 -13.43 -4.21
C ALA A 28 -9.92 -14.43 -3.16
N ARG A 29 -10.37 -13.97 -1.98
CA ARG A 29 -10.89 -14.83 -0.91
C ARG A 29 -12.15 -15.58 -1.29
N GLN A 30 -13.08 -14.91 -1.99
CA GLN A 30 -14.32 -15.53 -2.46
C GLN A 30 -14.07 -16.63 -3.49
N MET A 31 -13.05 -16.44 -4.33
CA MET A 31 -12.70 -17.37 -5.41
C MET A 31 -11.77 -18.50 -4.95
N THR A 32 -11.27 -18.46 -3.71
CA THR A 32 -10.42 -19.50 -3.14
C THR A 32 -11.20 -20.36 -2.16
N THR A 33 -11.68 -21.51 -2.64
CA THR A 33 -12.28 -22.56 -1.82
C THR A 33 -11.17 -23.42 -1.21
N GLY A 34 -10.86 -23.22 0.08
CA GLY A 34 -10.01 -24.13 0.86
C GLY A 34 -8.91 -23.44 1.67
N GLY A 35 -8.67 -23.92 2.90
CA GLY A 35 -7.75 -23.35 3.88
C GLY A 35 -6.24 -23.44 3.58
N ALA A 36 -5.85 -23.73 2.34
CA ALA A 36 -4.45 -23.70 1.89
C ALA A 36 -4.18 -22.40 1.13
N ALA A 37 -2.97 -21.85 1.28
CA ALA A 37 -2.57 -20.56 0.71
C ALA A 37 -3.12 -20.35 -0.71
N PRO A 38 -3.87 -19.26 -0.97
CA PRO A 38 -4.61 -19.08 -2.21
C PRO A 38 -3.64 -19.02 -3.39
N ARG A 39 -3.60 -20.10 -4.17
CA ARG A 39 -2.80 -20.15 -5.40
C ARG A 39 -3.56 -19.41 -6.49
N ILE A 40 -3.38 -18.10 -6.55
CA ILE A 40 -4.04 -17.24 -7.54
C ILE A 40 -3.51 -17.59 -8.93
N ASN A 41 -4.37 -18.12 -9.79
CA ASN A 41 -4.05 -18.39 -11.19
C ASN A 41 -4.20 -17.11 -12.04
N VAL A 42 -3.35 -16.95 -13.05
CA VAL A 42 -3.38 -15.85 -14.03
C VAL A 42 -4.75 -15.76 -14.70
N SER A 43 -5.37 -16.90 -15.01
CA SER A 43 -6.72 -16.96 -15.60
C SER A 43 -7.79 -16.36 -14.68
N THR A 44 -7.69 -16.59 -13.37
CA THR A 44 -8.62 -16.02 -12.38
C THR A 44 -8.47 -14.51 -12.29
N VAL A 45 -7.23 -14.01 -12.27
CA VAL A 45 -6.97 -12.55 -12.21
C VAL A 45 -7.46 -11.82 -13.45
N LYS A 46 -7.34 -12.43 -14.64
CA LYS A 46 -7.87 -11.86 -15.89
C LYS A 46 -9.39 -11.67 -15.87
N ASN A 47 -10.10 -12.43 -15.04
CA ASN A 47 -11.56 -12.37 -14.93
C ASN A 47 -12.04 -11.47 -13.78
N TYR A 48 -11.14 -10.83 -13.03
CA TYR A 48 -11.56 -9.90 -11.99
C TYR A 48 -12.21 -8.67 -12.59
N LEU A 49 -13.43 -8.40 -12.13
CA LEU A 49 -14.13 -7.15 -12.43
C LEU A 49 -13.49 -6.05 -11.61
N ILE A 50 -12.86 -5.09 -12.30
CA ILE A 50 -12.25 -3.91 -11.68
C ILE A 50 -12.98 -2.65 -12.12
N PRO A 51 -13.06 -1.63 -11.26
CA PRO A 51 -13.56 -0.33 -11.67
C PRO A 51 -12.66 0.26 -12.75
N LEU A 52 -13.27 0.81 -13.80
CA LEU A 52 -12.56 1.47 -14.90
C LEU A 52 -13.17 2.85 -15.16
N PRO A 53 -12.83 3.86 -14.33
CA PRO A 53 -13.29 5.23 -14.54
C PRO A 53 -12.53 5.88 -15.71
N THR A 54 -12.90 7.11 -16.05
CA THR A 54 -12.21 7.89 -17.09
C THR A 54 -10.74 8.13 -16.73
N LYS A 55 -9.87 8.42 -17.71
CA LYS A 55 -8.45 8.67 -17.43
C LYS A 55 -8.23 9.84 -16.48
N GLU A 56 -9.05 10.87 -16.59
CA GLU A 56 -9.00 12.03 -15.69
C GLU A 56 -9.25 11.63 -14.23
N GLU A 57 -10.32 10.86 -13.98
CA GLU A 57 -10.61 10.32 -12.65
C GLU A 57 -9.50 9.38 -12.16
N GLN A 58 -8.92 8.55 -13.04
CA GLN A 58 -7.77 7.71 -12.66
C GLN A 58 -6.60 8.57 -12.17
N TYR A 59 -6.24 9.66 -12.87
CA TYR A 59 -5.20 10.59 -12.42
C TYR A 59 -5.52 11.23 -11.08
N GLN A 60 -6.77 11.67 -10.88
CA GLN A 60 -7.20 12.26 -9.60
C GLN A 60 -7.07 11.25 -8.45
N ILE A 61 -7.49 10.01 -8.65
CA ILE A 61 -7.37 8.94 -7.65
C ILE A 61 -5.89 8.68 -7.33
N ILE A 62 -5.05 8.54 -8.35
CA ILE A 62 -3.60 8.36 -8.19
C ILE A 62 -3.01 9.50 -7.34
N ALA A 63 -3.34 10.75 -7.65
CA ALA A 63 -2.81 11.91 -6.95
C ALA A 63 -3.21 11.89 -5.46
N ARG A 64 -4.48 11.59 -5.16
CA ARG A 64 -4.97 11.49 -3.77
C ARG A 64 -4.29 10.37 -3.00
N VAL A 65 -4.11 9.20 -3.61
CA VAL A 65 -3.43 8.08 -2.95
C VAL A 65 -1.96 8.43 -2.68
N LYS A 66 -1.26 9.04 -3.65
CA LYS A 66 0.13 9.49 -3.46
C LYS A 66 0.25 10.54 -2.35
N GLU A 67 -0.67 11.50 -2.29
CA GLU A 67 -0.73 12.50 -1.21
C GLU A 67 -0.84 11.83 0.17
N LEU A 68 -1.75 10.87 0.33
CA LEU A 68 -1.94 10.15 1.59
C LEU A 68 -0.73 9.29 1.99
N LEU A 69 -0.10 8.60 1.02
CA LEU A 69 1.10 7.80 1.29
C LEU A 69 2.25 8.70 1.75
N ASN A 70 2.48 9.83 1.08
CA ASN A 70 3.51 10.80 1.45
C ASN A 70 3.28 11.37 2.86
N LEU A 71 2.02 11.66 3.21
CA LEU A 71 1.68 12.08 4.57
C LEU A 71 2.01 10.99 5.59
N GLY A 72 1.68 9.74 5.30
CA GLY A 72 2.01 8.59 6.14
C GLY A 72 3.51 8.44 6.37
N ASP A 73 4.32 8.58 5.32
CA ASP A 73 5.79 8.47 5.44
C ASP A 73 6.40 9.65 6.20
N THR A 74 5.84 10.86 6.02
CA THR A 74 6.21 12.03 6.83
C THR A 74 5.92 11.80 8.32
N LEU A 75 4.76 11.25 8.65
CA LEU A 75 4.39 10.94 10.04
C LEU A 75 5.30 9.89 10.65
N LYS A 76 5.60 8.80 9.92
CA LYS A 76 6.56 7.78 10.38
C LYS A 76 7.93 8.37 10.66
N SER A 77 8.45 9.21 9.76
CA SER A 77 9.76 9.86 9.93
C SER A 77 9.79 10.77 11.16
N ARG A 78 8.73 11.56 11.38
CA ARG A 78 8.60 12.40 12.59
C ARG A 78 8.56 11.57 13.87
N LEU A 79 7.82 10.46 13.87
CA LEU A 79 7.74 9.57 15.02
C LEU A 79 9.10 8.95 15.36
N GLN A 80 9.83 8.47 14.35
CA GLN A 80 11.17 7.92 14.52
C GLN A 80 12.15 8.97 15.09
N SER A 81 12.09 10.20 14.58
CA SER A 81 12.95 11.29 15.05
C SER A 81 12.64 11.66 16.51
N ALA A 82 11.37 11.69 16.89
CA ALA A 82 10.94 11.94 18.27
C ALA A 82 11.42 10.82 19.22
N GLN A 83 11.28 9.55 18.80
CA GLN A 83 11.76 8.40 19.56
C GLN A 83 13.27 8.45 19.77
N GLN A 84 14.05 8.77 18.73
CA GLN A 84 15.50 8.90 18.84
C GLN A 84 15.89 10.03 19.80
N THR A 85 15.20 11.16 19.75
CA THR A 85 15.43 12.29 20.66
C THR A 85 15.14 11.89 22.11
N GLN A 86 14.05 11.16 22.34
CA GLN A 86 13.68 10.68 23.67
C GLN A 86 14.74 9.73 24.25
N LEU A 87 15.29 8.83 23.42
CA LEU A 87 16.38 7.93 23.84
C LEU A 87 17.63 8.71 24.23
N HIS A 88 18.07 9.66 23.39
CA HIS A 88 19.23 10.49 23.70
C HIS A 88 19.07 11.31 24.99
N LEU A 89 17.88 11.84 25.24
CA LEU A 89 17.59 12.56 26.49
C LEU A 89 17.62 11.62 27.70
N ALA A 90 17.11 10.40 27.56
CA ALA A 90 17.16 9.41 28.63
C ALA A 90 18.61 9.02 28.96
N ASP A 91 19.43 8.75 27.94
CA ASP A 91 20.85 8.41 28.10
C ASP A 91 21.62 9.56 28.79
N ALA A 92 21.41 10.80 28.35
CA ALA A 92 22.05 11.98 28.95
C ALA A 92 21.66 12.18 30.42
N LEU A 93 20.40 11.92 30.79
CA LEU A 93 19.95 11.99 32.18
C LEU A 93 20.58 10.89 33.04
N THR A 94 20.74 9.67 32.52
CA THR A 94 21.40 8.59 33.24
C THR A 94 22.90 8.83 33.40
N ASP A 95 23.58 9.40 32.40
CA ASP A 95 24.99 9.76 32.49
C ASP A 95 25.25 10.86 33.54
N VAL A 96 24.32 11.81 33.68
CA VAL A 96 24.39 12.85 34.73
C VAL A 96 24.08 12.28 36.12
N ALA A 97 23.25 11.24 36.23
CA ALA A 97 22.89 10.64 37.51
C ALA A 97 23.91 9.63 38.04
N LEU A 98 24.76 9.08 37.16
CA LEU A 98 25.79 8.09 37.50
C LEU A 98 27.19 8.72 37.72
N ASN A 99 27.37 10.00 37.38
CA ASN A 99 28.55 10.80 37.69
C ASN A 99 28.28 11.75 38.86
#